data_AF-A0A7S2L9L8-F1
#
_entry.id   AF-A0A7S2L9L8-F1
#
_cell.length_a   1.000
_cell.length_b   1.000
_cell.length_c   1.000
_cell.angle_alpha   90.00
_cell.angle_beta   90.00
_cell.angle_gamma   90.00
#
_symmetry.space_group_name_H-M   'P 1'
#
loop_
_entity.id
_entity.type
_entity.pdbx_description
1 polymer ?
#
loop_
_entity_poly.entity_id
_entity_poly.type
_entity_poly.pdbx_seq_one_letter_code
_entity_poly.pdbx_strand_id
1 'polypeptide(L)'
;RNHTQLRTTLLVGKAVTAAIKMGDDNGRLAKSIFRHDLFVGKVALVTGGGTGIGLAIATELASTGCTVIIASRDEEKCKASAVSVNKILRHSELSREGKVFAGPPTSLRDENAIADLISFIIENFGRLDFLVNNAGGQFVCAAEDMSRKGFAAVVETN
;
A
#
# COMPACT_ATOMS: atom_id res chain seq x y z
N ARG A 1 -26.32 -27.16 14.03
CA ARG A 1 -25.38 -27.43 12.92
C ARG A 1 -25.86 -26.62 11.73
N ASN A 2 -25.39 -25.38 11.59
CA ASN A 2 -25.74 -24.51 10.47
C ASN A 2 -24.48 -24.29 9.63
N HIS A 3 -24.50 -24.85 8.43
CA HIS A 3 -23.47 -24.66 7.41
C HIS A 3 -23.77 -23.35 6.66
N THR A 4 -22.88 -22.36 6.78
CA THR A 4 -22.88 -21.21 5.88
C THR A 4 -21.89 -21.51 4.76
N GLN A 5 -22.42 -21.86 3.58
CA GLN A 5 -21.65 -21.95 2.34
C GLN A 5 -21.21 -20.54 1.92
N LEU A 6 -19.90 -20.33 1.79
CA LEU A 6 -19.35 -19.18 1.07
C LEU A 6 -19.37 -19.51 -0.44
N ARG A 7 -20.23 -18.83 -1.19
CA ARG A 7 -20.21 -18.86 -2.67
C ARG A 7 -19.20 -17.84 -3.16
N THR A 8 -18.10 -18.32 -3.74
CA THR A 8 -17.17 -17.49 -4.52
C THR A 8 -17.72 -17.38 -5.95
N THR A 9 -18.27 -16.22 -6.29
CA THR A 9 -18.64 -15.88 -7.68
C THR A 9 -17.39 -15.37 -8.40
N LEU A 10 -16.97 -16.11 -9.43
CA LEU A 10 -15.93 -15.75 -10.38
C LEU A 10 -16.48 -14.71 -11.37
N LEU A 11 -15.87 -13.53 -11.46
CA LEU A 11 -16.14 -12.55 -12.52
C LEU A 11 -14.87 -12.29 -13.33
N VAL A 12 -14.91 -12.77 -14.57
CA VAL A 12 -13.92 -12.51 -15.62
C VAL A 12 -14.07 -11.06 -16.09
N GLY A 13 -12.97 -10.30 -16.12
CA GLY A 13 -12.85 -9.08 -16.93
C GLY A 13 -13.53 -7.81 -16.38
N LYS A 14 -12.86 -7.13 -15.45
CA LYS A 14 -12.75 -5.66 -15.27
C LYS A 14 -12.08 -5.42 -13.91
N ALA A 15 -11.22 -4.40 -13.84
CA ALA A 15 -10.43 -4.03 -12.67
C ALA A 15 -11.15 -4.32 -11.35
N VAL A 16 -10.71 -5.35 -10.62
CA VAL A 16 -11.12 -5.60 -9.25
C VAL A 16 -10.39 -4.55 -8.41
N THR A 17 -10.95 -3.34 -8.38
CA THR A 17 -10.79 -2.46 -7.22
C THR A 17 -11.63 -3.09 -6.12
N ALA A 18 -11.13 -4.17 -5.51
CA ALA A 18 -11.61 -4.58 -4.21
C ALA A 18 -11.26 -3.42 -3.27
N ALA A 19 -12.24 -2.57 -2.99
CA ALA A 19 -12.19 -1.74 -1.80
C ALA A 19 -12.04 -2.72 -0.64
N ILE A 20 -10.82 -2.88 -0.14
CA ILE A 20 -10.63 -3.45 1.18
C ILE A 20 -11.47 -2.56 2.07
N LYS A 21 -12.57 -3.11 2.59
CA LYS A 21 -13.37 -2.45 3.61
C LYS A 21 -12.44 -2.35 4.81
N MET A 22 -11.68 -1.25 4.90
CA MET A 22 -10.67 -1.02 5.94
C MET A 22 -11.33 -0.69 7.28
N GLY A 23 -12.51 -1.26 7.53
CA GLY A 23 -13.24 -1.12 8.75
C GLY A 23 -14.52 -1.93 8.82
N ASP A 24 -15.11 -1.95 10.01
CA ASP A 24 -16.44 -2.49 10.25
C ASP A 24 -17.52 -1.70 9.47
N ASP A 25 -18.77 -2.11 9.59
CA ASP A 25 -19.90 -1.44 8.93
C ASP A 25 -20.08 0.02 9.35
N ASN A 26 -19.38 0.48 10.40
CA ASN A 26 -19.34 1.85 10.89
C ASN A 26 -18.09 2.62 10.43
N GLY A 27 -17.24 2.03 9.58
CA GLY A 27 -16.03 2.66 9.05
C GLY A 27 -14.86 2.74 10.05
N ARG A 28 -14.88 1.96 11.14
CA ARG A 28 -13.76 1.87 12.09
C ARG A 28 -12.78 0.81 11.66
N LEU A 29 -11.47 1.10 11.65
CA LEU A 29 -10.42 0.11 11.40
C LEU A 29 -10.68 -1.19 12.15
N ALA A 30 -10.50 -2.32 11.46
CA ALA A 30 -10.48 -3.62 12.11
C ALA A 30 -9.47 -3.59 13.26
N LYS A 31 -9.80 -4.19 14.40
CA LYS A 31 -8.95 -4.14 15.59
C LYS A 31 -7.59 -4.77 15.27
N SER A 32 -6.54 -3.95 15.26
CA SER A 32 -5.17 -4.40 15.10
C SER A 32 -4.79 -5.39 16.21
N ILE A 33 -3.98 -6.40 15.86
CA ILE A 33 -3.35 -7.30 16.83
C ILE A 33 -2.08 -6.71 17.44
N PHE A 34 -1.57 -5.61 16.88
CA PHE A 34 -0.36 -4.93 17.34
C PHE A 34 -0.68 -3.82 18.32
N ARG A 35 0.31 -3.45 19.13
CA ARG A 35 0.21 -2.25 19.95
C ARG A 35 0.27 -1.02 19.06
N HIS A 36 -0.49 -0.02 19.45
CA HIS A 36 -0.72 1.18 18.68
C HIS A 36 0.47 2.17 18.69
N ASP A 37 1.46 1.92 19.55
CA ASP A 37 2.69 2.69 19.72
C ASP A 37 3.95 1.93 19.26
N LEU A 38 3.78 0.73 18.70
CA LEU A 38 4.87 -0.21 18.44
C LEU A 38 6.00 0.37 17.57
N PHE A 39 5.66 1.25 16.61
CA PHE A 39 6.59 1.83 15.65
C PHE A 39 6.62 3.36 15.68
N VAL A 40 6.31 3.96 16.84
CA VAL A 40 6.51 5.40 17.05
C VAL A 40 7.94 5.82 16.71
N GLY A 41 8.07 6.91 15.96
CA GLY A 41 9.37 7.46 15.52
C GLY A 41 10.06 6.65 14.41
N LYS A 42 9.41 5.63 13.85
CA LYS A 42 9.90 4.87 12.70
C LYS A 42 9.33 5.39 11.39
N VAL A 43 10.12 5.24 10.33
CA VAL A 43 9.75 5.64 8.97
C VAL A 43 9.75 4.42 8.05
N ALA A 44 8.65 4.18 7.36
CA ALA A 44 8.49 3.09 6.41
C ALA A 44 8.21 3.59 5.00
N LEU A 45 8.74 2.91 3.99
CA LEU A 45 8.35 3.04 2.59
C LEU A 45 7.57 1.80 2.16
N VAL A 46 6.39 1.98 1.58
CA VAL A 46 5.60 0.92 0.94
C VAL A 46 5.43 1.22 -0.54
N THR A 47 6.11 0.47 -1.40
CA THR A 47 5.94 0.58 -2.85
C THR A 47 4.60 -0.04 -3.26
N GLY A 48 3.88 0.57 -4.20
CA GLY A 48 2.52 0.16 -4.55
C GLY A 48 1.51 0.39 -3.42
N GLY A 49 1.85 1.24 -2.43
CA GLY A 49 1.03 1.48 -1.23
C GLY A 49 -0.27 2.26 -1.47
N GLY A 50 -0.57 2.68 -2.70
CA GLY A 50 -1.81 3.39 -3.04
C GLY A 50 -3.03 2.48 -3.26
N THR A 51 -2.88 1.15 -3.20
CA THR A 51 -3.99 0.20 -3.41
C THR A 51 -3.80 -1.13 -2.69
N GLY A 52 -4.91 -1.86 -2.54
CA GLY A 52 -4.89 -3.29 -2.22
C GLY A 52 -4.06 -3.61 -0.98
N ILE A 53 -3.23 -4.65 -1.08
CA ILE A 53 -2.40 -5.15 0.01
C ILE A 53 -1.43 -4.06 0.51
N GLY A 54 -0.78 -3.33 -0.39
CA GLY A 54 0.12 -2.24 -0.02
C GLY A 54 -0.56 -1.16 0.81
N LEU A 55 -1.78 -0.77 0.45
CA LEU A 55 -2.55 0.21 1.22
C LEU A 55 -2.96 -0.33 2.60
N ALA A 56 -3.32 -1.61 2.69
CA ALA A 56 -3.62 -2.25 3.96
C ALA A 56 -2.37 -2.29 4.87
N ILE A 57 -1.20 -2.64 4.33
CA ILE A 57 0.07 -2.62 5.06
C ILE A 57 0.41 -1.20 5.53
N ALA A 58 0.30 -0.21 4.65
CA ALA A 58 0.59 1.18 5.00
C ALA A 58 -0.33 1.69 6.12
N THR A 59 -1.60 1.29 6.10
CA THR A 59 -2.58 1.64 7.12
C THR A 59 -2.27 0.98 8.45
N GLU A 60 -1.93 -0.31 8.45
CA GLU A 60 -1.59 -1.03 9.67
C GLU A 60 -0.33 -0.45 10.32
N LEU A 61 0.73 -0.21 9.53
CA LEU A 61 1.96 0.42 10.02
C LEU A 61 1.67 1.80 10.62
N ALA A 62 0.88 2.64 9.94
CA ALA A 62 0.51 3.94 10.48
C ALA A 62 -0.34 3.82 11.75
N SER A 63 -1.21 2.82 11.87
CA SER A 63 -2.00 2.58 13.08
C SER A 63 -1.15 2.25 14.31
N THR A 64 0.09 1.79 14.10
CA THR A 64 1.07 1.51 15.16
C THR A 64 2.03 2.67 15.46
N GLY A 65 1.74 3.87 14.95
CA GLY A 65 2.55 5.07 15.19
C GLY A 65 3.66 5.33 14.16
N CYS A 66 3.78 4.49 13.13
CA CYS A 66 4.78 4.67 12.09
C CYS A 66 4.45 5.87 11.19
N THR A 67 5.48 6.61 10.78
CA THR A 67 5.39 7.49 9.59
C THR A 67 5.57 6.62 8.36
N VAL A 68 4.63 6.66 7.43
CA VAL A 68 4.62 5.79 6.25
C VAL A 68 4.58 6.62 4.98
N ILE A 69 5.49 6.36 4.06
CA ILE A 69 5.51 6.90 2.72
C ILE A 69 4.98 5.81 1.78
N ILE A 70 3.97 6.14 0.99
CA ILE A 70 3.49 5.29 -0.10
C ILE A 70 3.92 5.88 -1.44
N ALA A 71 4.46 5.04 -2.31
CA ALA A 71 4.94 5.47 -3.62
C ALA A 71 4.48 4.52 -4.72
N SER A 72 4.12 5.10 -5.88
CA SER A 72 3.85 4.38 -7.11
C SER A 72 3.98 5.34 -8.30
N ARG A 73 3.76 4.84 -9.52
CA ARG A 73 3.72 5.68 -10.73
C ARG A 73 2.53 6.65 -10.75
N ASP A 74 1.46 6.34 -10.02
CA ASP A 74 0.24 7.15 -9.93
C ASP A 74 0.25 7.93 -8.61
N GLU A 75 0.84 9.13 -8.65
CA GLU A 75 1.00 10.01 -7.50
C GLU A 75 -0.35 10.45 -6.93
N GLU A 76 -1.30 10.82 -7.80
CA GLU A 76 -2.62 11.30 -7.37
C GLU A 76 -3.40 10.23 -6.62
N LYS A 77 -3.30 8.97 -7.05
CA LYS A 77 -3.86 7.84 -6.29
C LYS A 77 -3.19 7.64 -4.94
N CYS A 78 -1.88 7.85 -4.84
CA CYS A 78 -1.16 7.81 -3.57
C CYS A 78 -1.63 8.94 -2.64
N LYS A 79 -1.75 10.17 -3.14
CA LYS A 79 -2.28 11.32 -2.38
C LYS A 79 -3.69 11.06 -1.85
N ALA A 80 -4.60 10.62 -2.71
CA ALA A 80 -5.99 10.32 -2.33
C ALA A 80 -6.06 9.23 -1.24
N SER A 81 -5.22 8.20 -1.36
CA SER A 81 -5.13 7.11 -0.39
C SER A 81 -4.56 7.58 0.95
N ALA A 82 -3.48 8.36 0.94
CA ALA A 82 -2.87 8.93 2.14
C ALA A 82 -3.87 9.83 2.90
N VAL A 83 -4.61 10.69 2.20
CA VAL A 83 -5.67 11.52 2.80
C VAL A 83 -6.75 10.65 3.45
N SER A 84 -7.21 9.61 2.74
CA SER A 84 -8.25 8.71 3.24
C SER A 84 -7.81 7.96 4.50
N VAL A 85 -6.60 7.41 4.50
CA VAL A 85 -6.04 6.71 5.67
C VAL A 85 -5.86 7.66 6.84
N ASN A 86 -5.27 8.84 6.62
CA ASN A 86 -5.08 9.82 7.69
C ASN A 86 -6.40 10.31 8.29
N LYS A 87 -7.46 10.40 7.50
CA LYS A 87 -8.80 10.72 8.02
C LYS A 87 -9.28 9.61 8.96
N ILE A 88 -9.13 8.35 8.59
CA ILE A 88 -9.53 7.20 9.40
C ILE A 88 -8.73 7.15 10.71
N LEU A 89 -7.41 7.32 10.65
CA LEU A 89 -6.52 7.29 11.81
C LEU A 89 -6.89 8.36 12.86
N ARG A 90 -7.22 9.59 12.41
CA ARG A 90 -7.65 10.68 13.30
C ARG A 90 -8.92 10.38 14.09
N HIS A 91 -9.79 9.52 13.56
CA HIS A 91 -11.02 9.11 14.22
C HIS A 91 -10.86 7.85 15.09
N SER A 92 -9.66 7.25 15.09
CA SER A 92 -9.33 6.11 15.93
C SER A 92 -8.64 6.54 17.21
N GLU A 93 -8.92 5.87 18.33
CA GLU A 93 -8.14 6.02 19.58
C GLU A 93 -6.74 5.38 19.48
N LEU A 94 -6.40 4.82 18.32
CA LEU A 94 -5.24 3.97 18.12
C LEU A 94 -3.96 4.81 18.01
N SER A 95 -3.87 5.87 17.20
CA SER A 95 -2.58 6.58 17.13
C SER A 95 -2.73 8.04 16.73
N ARG A 96 -2.13 8.93 17.53
CA ARG A 96 -1.98 10.36 17.20
C ARG A 96 -0.74 10.66 16.35
N GLU A 97 0.23 9.76 16.36
CA GLU A 97 1.57 10.03 15.81
C GLU A 97 1.74 9.46 14.40
N GLY A 98 1.16 8.30 14.12
CA GLY A 98 1.30 7.65 12.83
C GLY A 98 0.54 8.36 11.71
N LYS A 99 1.17 8.46 10.53
CA LYS A 99 0.64 9.17 9.37
C LYS A 99 1.13 8.54 8.08
N VAL A 100 0.30 8.62 7.04
CA VAL A 100 0.66 8.23 5.68
C VAL A 100 0.91 9.48 4.82
N PHE A 101 1.97 9.45 4.02
CA PHE A 101 2.34 10.49 3.06
C PHE A 101 2.49 9.88 1.67
N ALA A 102 2.16 10.64 0.63
CA ALA A 102 2.49 10.26 -0.74
C ALA A 102 3.92 10.71 -1.06
N GLY A 103 4.74 9.81 -1.57
CA GLY A 103 6.03 10.14 -2.17
C GLY A 103 5.87 10.66 -3.61
N PRO A 104 6.96 11.15 -4.23
CA PRO A 104 6.97 11.53 -5.64
C PRO A 104 6.58 10.35 -6.56
N PRO A 105 6.10 10.63 -7.78
CA PRO A 105 5.77 9.59 -8.76
C PRO A 105 7.01 8.72 -9.01
N THR A 106 6.90 7.42 -8.73
CA THR A 106 8.03 6.50 -8.77
C THR A 106 7.73 5.29 -9.63
N SER A 107 8.53 5.11 -10.70
CA SER A 107 8.61 3.86 -11.43
C SER A 107 9.79 3.05 -10.89
N LEU A 108 9.55 1.81 -10.45
CA LEU A 108 10.64 0.94 -9.97
C LEU A 108 11.62 0.48 -11.06
N ARG A 109 11.34 0.84 -12.33
CA ARG A 109 12.23 0.59 -13.46
C ARG A 109 13.18 1.75 -13.75
N ASP A 110 13.02 2.85 -13.03
CA ASP A 110 13.81 4.07 -13.19
C ASP A 110 14.62 4.27 -11.91
N GLU A 111 15.92 3.98 -12.00
CA GLU A 111 16.85 4.08 -10.89
C GLU A 111 16.96 5.53 -10.36
N ASN A 112 16.82 6.53 -11.23
CA ASN A 112 16.85 7.93 -10.81
C ASN A 112 15.60 8.27 -10.00
N ALA A 113 14.42 7.82 -10.45
CA ALA A 113 13.18 8.02 -9.70
C ALA A 113 13.23 7.33 -8.32
N ILE A 114 13.88 6.16 -8.22
CA ILE A 114 14.11 5.49 -6.93
C ILE A 114 15.06 6.32 -6.05
N ALA A 115 16.17 6.81 -6.61
CA ALA A 115 17.13 7.64 -5.87
C ALA A 115 16.48 8.94 -5.36
N ASP A 116 15.64 9.58 -6.19
CA ASP A 116 14.88 10.78 -5.82
C ASP A 116 13.87 10.49 -4.71
N LEU A 117 13.17 9.35 -4.76
CA LEU A 117 12.26 8.91 -3.70
C LEU A 117 12.99 8.71 -2.37
N ILE A 118 14.15 8.05 -2.38
CA ILE A 118 14.94 7.85 -1.16
C ILE A 118 15.45 9.20 -0.63
N SER A 119 15.94 10.08 -1.50
CA SER A 119 16.40 11.42 -1.13
C SER A 119 15.28 12.23 -0.50
N PHE A 120 14.10 12.24 -1.12
CA PHE A 120 12.89 12.83 -0.56
C PHE A 120 12.59 12.30 0.86
N ILE A 121 12.70 10.99 1.08
CA ILE A 121 12.44 10.40 2.41
C ILE A 121 13.45 10.88 3.44
N ILE A 122 14.74 10.84 3.11
CA ILE A 122 15.80 11.26 4.02
C ILE A 122 15.71 12.76 4.33
N GLU A 123 15.46 13.60 3.33
CA GLU A 123 15.35 15.05 3.50
C GLU A 123 14.14 15.46 4.36
N ASN A 124 13.00 14.80 4.18
CA ASN A 124 11.76 15.20 4.85
C ASN A 124 11.53 14.49 6.20
N PHE A 125 12.08 13.28 6.37
CA PHE A 125 11.82 12.43 7.54
C PHE A 125 13.09 11.96 8.27
N GLY A 126 14.27 12.27 7.73
CA GLY A 126 15.57 12.03 8.35
C GLY A 126 16.05 10.58 8.36
N ARG A 127 15.20 9.61 8.00
CA ARG A 127 15.50 8.17 8.07
C ARG A 127 14.55 7.32 7.22
N LEU A 128 14.96 6.09 6.97
CA LEU A 128 14.13 5.00 6.48
C LEU A 128 14.46 3.73 7.27
N ASP A 129 13.51 3.24 8.08
CA ASP A 129 13.66 2.04 8.91
C ASP A 129 13.17 0.78 8.22
N PHE A 130 12.07 0.90 7.45
CA PHE A 130 11.38 -0.23 6.87
C PHE A 130 11.13 -0.01 5.38
N LEU A 131 11.38 -1.03 4.58
CA LEU A 131 11.02 -1.07 3.16
C LEU A 131 10.09 -2.26 2.92
N VAL A 132 8.93 -1.98 2.34
CA VAL A 132 8.00 -2.99 1.86
C VAL A 132 7.96 -2.92 0.33
N ASN A 133 8.66 -3.87 -0.31
CA ASN A 133 8.62 -4.08 -1.75
C ASN A 133 7.30 -4.79 -2.12
N ASN A 134 6.23 -4.01 -2.27
CA ASN A 134 4.90 -4.53 -2.58
C ASN A 134 4.43 -4.17 -4.00
N ALA A 135 5.03 -3.17 -4.65
CA ALA A 135 4.69 -2.87 -6.05
C ALA A 135 4.94 -4.12 -6.90
N GLY A 136 3.95 -4.48 -7.71
CA GLY A 136 4.01 -5.64 -8.56
C GLY A 136 3.00 -5.57 -9.69
N GLY A 137 3.28 -6.33 -10.75
CA GLY A 137 2.39 -6.45 -11.91
C GLY A 137 2.39 -7.88 -12.43
N GLN A 138 1.22 -8.37 -12.83
CA GLN A 138 1.09 -9.68 -13.44
C GLN A 138 0.10 -9.61 -14.61
N PHE A 139 0.42 -10.33 -15.69
CA PHE A 139 -0.48 -10.57 -16.81
C PHE A 139 -0.96 -12.01 -16.75
N VAL A 140 -2.27 -12.22 -16.88
CA VAL A 140 -2.85 -13.56 -16.98
C VAL A 140 -2.92 -13.93 -18.45
N CYS A 141 -2.04 -14.83 -18.90
CA CYS A 141 -2.06 -15.45 -20.22
C CYS A 141 -1.38 -16.82 -20.16
N ALA A 142 -1.62 -17.66 -21.17
CA ALA A 142 -0.89 -18.92 -21.30
C ALA A 142 0.60 -18.63 -21.54
N ALA A 143 1.49 -19.53 -21.12
CA ALA A 143 2.93 -19.29 -21.22
C ALA A 143 3.38 -19.15 -22.68
N GLU A 144 2.76 -19.91 -23.58
CA GLU A 144 2.95 -19.87 -25.03
C GLU A 144 2.47 -18.55 -25.67
N ASP A 145 1.53 -17.85 -25.05
CA ASP A 145 0.95 -16.59 -25.54
C ASP A 145 1.67 -15.35 -24.98
N MET A 146 2.61 -15.53 -24.05
CA MET A 146 3.31 -14.43 -23.39
C MET A 146 4.29 -13.75 -24.35
N SER A 147 3.98 -12.49 -24.72
CA SER A 147 4.93 -11.67 -25.47
C SER A 147 6.21 -11.40 -24.65
N ARG A 148 7.36 -11.24 -25.31
CA ARG A 148 8.62 -10.84 -24.64
C ARG A 148 8.48 -9.55 -23.83
N LYS A 149 7.70 -8.59 -24.33
CA LYS A 149 7.41 -7.34 -23.62
C LYS A 149 6.59 -7.56 -22.35
N GLY A 150 5.60 -8.44 -22.39
CA GLY A 150 4.79 -8.83 -21.23
C GLY A 150 5.66 -9.52 -20.16
N PHE A 151 6.51 -10.45 -20.60
CA PHE A 151 7.47 -11.12 -19.72
C PHE A 151 8.45 -10.13 -19.07
N ALA A 152 9.13 -9.30 -19.86
CA ALA A 152 10.08 -8.29 -19.37
C ALA A 152 9.40 -7.33 -18.37
N ALA A 153 8.16 -6.92 -18.66
CA ALA A 153 7.41 -6.05 -17.77
C ALA A 153 7.12 -6.66 -16.39
N VAL A 154 6.99 -7.98 -16.27
CA VAL A 154 6.84 -8.66 -14.98
C VAL A 154 8.19 -8.74 -14.26
N VAL A 155 9.24 -9.17 -14.98
CA VAL A 155 10.59 -9.36 -14.42
C VAL A 155 11.20 -8.03 -13.95
N GLU A 156 11.02 -6.94 -14.68
CA GLU A 156 11.60 -5.64 -14.35
C GLU A 156 10.90 -4.93 -13.18
N THR A 157 9.73 -5.40 -12.75
CA THR A 157 8.90 -4.69 -11.75
C THR A 157 8.84 -5.39 -10.40
N ASN A 158 9.02 -6.71 -10.37
CA ASN A 158 8.85 -7.54 -9.19
C ASN A 158 10.19 -7.83 -8.50
#